data_AF-A0A800FHS5-F1
#
_entry.id   AF-A0A800FHS5-F1
#
_cell.length_a   1.000
_cell.length_b   1.000
_cell.length_c   1.000
_cell.angle_alpha   90.00
_cell.angle_beta   90.00
_cell.angle_gamma   90.00
#
_symmetry.space_group_name_H-M   'P 1'
#
loop_
_entity.id
_entity.type
_entity.pdbx_description
1 polymer ?
#
loop_
_entity_poly.entity_id
_entity_poly.type
_entity_poly.pdbx_seq_one_letter_code
_entity_poly.pdbx_strand_id
1 'polypeptide(L)' 'MKTLNIHDKDPNEISSLVEQFIDTSERPIQIITDNEFYSKRKKVVGEILNRKRNQEGMKYYCLFNTPSVTWRIYK' A
#
# COMPACT_ATOMS: atom_id res chain seq x y z
N MET A 1 -7.34 -11.11 -7.35
CA MET A 1 -6.68 -9.81 -7.05
C MET A 1 -7.37 -9.22 -5.84
N LYS A 2 -6.64 -8.95 -4.76
CA LYS A 2 -7.19 -8.37 -3.54
C LYS A 2 -6.97 -6.86 -3.55
N THR A 3 -7.98 -6.08 -3.17
CA THR A 3 -7.90 -4.62 -3.14
C THR A 3 -8.18 -4.07 -1.74
N LEU A 4 -7.26 -3.27 -1.21
CA LEU A 4 -7.41 -2.55 0.05
C LEU A 4 -7.53 -1.06 -0.27
N ASN A 5 -8.69 -0.47 0.07
CA ASN A 5 -8.90 0.97 -0.03
C ASN A 5 -8.65 1.60 1.34
N ILE A 6 -7.62 2.45 1.42
CA ILE A 6 -7.24 3.20 2.63
C ILE A 6 -7.53 4.71 2.50
N HIS A 7 -8.31 5.09 1.49
CA HIS A 7 -8.64 6.49 1.21
C HIS A 7 -9.33 7.20 2.39
N ASP A 8 -10.26 6.52 3.06
CA ASP A 8 -11.07 7.04 4.17
C ASP A 8 -10.51 6.70 5.55
N LYS A 9 -9.33 6.07 5.63
CA LYS A 9 -8.78 5.53 6.88
C LYS A 9 -7.86 6.51 7.60
N ASP A 10 -7.85 6.40 8.93
CA ASP A 10 -6.96 7.18 9.77
C ASP A 10 -5.50 6.78 9.50
N PRO A 11 -4.54 7.73 9.37
CA PRO A 11 -3.14 7.40 9.14
C PRO A 11 -2.52 6.42 10.13
N ASN A 12 -2.98 6.39 11.38
CA ASN A 12 -2.48 5.45 12.38
C ASN A 12 -3.00 4.02 12.16
N GLU A 13 -4.21 3.87 11.61
CA GLU A 13 -4.80 2.56 11.27
C GLU A 13 -4.25 1.99 9.96
N ILE A 14 -3.80 2.85 9.04
CA ILE A 14 -3.27 2.45 7.73
C ILE A 14 -2.11 1.47 7.88
N SER A 15 -1.22 1.68 8.86
CA SER A 15 -0.05 0.83 9.03
C SER A 15 -0.43 -0.63 9.26
N SER A 16 -1.31 -0.88 10.22
CA SER A 16 -1.76 -2.24 10.56
C SER A 16 -2.56 -2.87 9.42
N LEU A 17 -3.40 -2.09 8.71
CA LEU A 17 -4.16 -2.59 7.57
C LEU A 17 -3.24 -3.03 6.42
N VAL A 18 -2.25 -2.20 6.07
CA VAL A 18 -1.30 -2.51 4.99
C VAL A 18 -0.45 -3.73 5.36
N GLU A 19 0.06 -3.81 6.59
CA GLU A 19 0.86 -4.95 7.06
C GLU A 19 0.08 -6.28 7.03
N GLN A 20 -1.17 -6.30 7.49
CA GLN A 20 -2.01 -7.51 7.40
C GLN A 20 -2.30 -7.91 5.95
N PHE A 21 -2.45 -6.92 5.07
CA PHE A 21 -2.82 -7.17 3.69
C PHE A 21 -1.67 -7.76 2.87
N ILE A 22 -0.44 -7.29 3.10
CA ILE A 22 0.76 -7.78 2.41
C ILE A 22 1.25 -9.14 2.90
N ASP A 23 0.93 -9.52 4.14
CA ASP A 23 1.32 -10.81 4.73
C ASP A 23 0.47 -11.98 4.21
N THR A 24 -0.50 -11.70 3.34
CA THR A 24 -1.27 -12.74 2.66
C THR A 24 -0.43 -13.40 1.57
N SER A 25 -0.56 -14.71 1.41
CA SER A 25 0.08 -15.49 0.34
C SER A 25 -0.57 -15.28 -1.04
N GLU A 26 -1.55 -14.39 -1.15
CA GLU A 26 -2.38 -14.18 -2.34
C GLU A 26 -1.78 -13.16 -3.33
N ARG A 27 -2.01 -13.36 -4.64
CA ARG A 27 -1.47 -12.49 -5.71
C ARG A 27 -2.46 -12.26 -6.84
N PRO A 28 -2.50 -11.08 -7.47
CA PRO A 28 -1.86 -9.80 -7.09
C PRO A 28 -2.66 -9.00 -6.05
N ILE A 29 -1.97 -8.08 -5.35
CA ILE A 29 -2.53 -7.21 -4.30
C ILE A 29 -2.50 -5.75 -4.77
N GLN A 30 -3.59 -5.02 -4.54
CA GLN A 30 -3.76 -3.62 -4.88
C GLN A 30 -4.08 -2.79 -3.63
N ILE A 31 -3.35 -1.71 -3.37
CA ILE A 31 -3.64 -0.77 -2.27
C ILE A 31 -3.96 0.59 -2.88
N ILE A 32 -5.15 1.13 -2.62
CA ILE A 32 -5.63 2.41 -3.16
C ILE A 32 -5.63 3.43 -2.02
N THR A 33 -4.98 4.57 -2.24
CA THR A 33 -4.94 5.70 -1.30
C THR A 33 -5.17 7.02 -2.01
N ASP A 34 -5.37 8.07 -1.25
CA ASP A 34 -5.84 9.36 -1.73
C ASP A 34 -4.68 10.28 -2.16
N ASN A 35 -4.87 11.05 -3.24
CA ASN A 35 -3.86 12.01 -3.69
C ASN A 35 -3.87 13.30 -2.86
N GLU A 36 -5.01 13.76 -2.33
CA GLU A 36 -5.08 15.01 -1.56
C GLU A 36 -4.33 14.95 -0.21
N PHE A 37 -4.22 13.75 0.38
CA PHE A 37 -3.44 13.51 1.60
C PHE A 37 -1.99 13.03 1.32
N TYR A 38 -1.47 13.42 0.14
CA TYR A 38 -0.25 12.91 -0.52
C TYR A 38 0.96 12.67 0.39
N SER A 39 1.23 13.54 1.37
CA SER A 39 2.49 13.51 2.09
C SER A 39 2.52 12.48 3.22
N LYS A 40 1.45 12.36 4.01
CA LYS A 40 1.45 11.53 5.22
C LYS A 40 1.17 10.07 4.92
N ARG A 41 0.08 9.78 4.20
CA ARG A 41 -0.36 8.39 3.95
C ARG A 41 0.58 7.66 2.99
N LYS A 42 1.07 8.33 1.94
CA LYS A 42 2.07 7.78 1.02
C LYS A 42 3.36 7.38 1.74
N LYS A 43 3.80 8.21 2.70
CA LYS A 43 5.00 7.93 3.49
C LYS A 43 4.83 6.65 4.30
N VAL A 44 3.71 6.52 5.02
CA VAL A 44 3.40 5.30 5.80
C VAL A 44 3.36 4.06 4.90
N VAL A 45 2.57 4.08 3.82
CA VAL A 45 2.47 2.93 2.89
C VAL A 45 3.83 2.62 2.26
N GLY A 46 4.55 3.63 1.78
CA GLY A 46 5.86 3.47 1.17
C GLY A 46 6.92 2.93 2.12
N GLU A 47 6.92 3.35 3.38
CA GLU A 47 7.81 2.83 4.42
C GLU A 47 7.55 1.34 4.69
N ILE A 48 6.29 0.93 4.78
CA ILE A 48 5.91 -0.47 5.00
C ILE A 48 6.33 -1.34 3.81
N LEU A 49 6.03 -0.90 2.58
CA LEU A 49 6.40 -1.63 1.37
C LEU A 49 7.92 -1.71 1.18
N ASN A 50 8.67 -0.65 1.50
CA ASN A 50 10.13 -0.66 1.48
C ASN A 50 10.70 -1.65 2.52
N ARG A 51 10.16 -1.64 3.74
CA ARG A 51 10.58 -2.58 4.79
C ARG A 51 10.38 -4.02 4.34
N LYS A 52 9.23 -4.33 3.75
CA LYS A 52 8.89 -5.69 3.29
C LYS A 52 9.65 -6.09 2.04
N ARG A 53 9.97 -5.15 1.14
CA ARG A 53 10.90 -5.39 0.03
C ARG A 53 12.27 -5.84 0.54
N ASN A 54 12.80 -5.18 1.56
CA ASN A 54 14.11 -5.53 2.14
C ASN A 54 14.09 -6.88 2.88
N GLN A 55 12.93 -7.29 3.42
CA GLN A 55 12.80 -8.53 4.19
C GLN A 55 12.43 -9.76 3.34
N GLU A 56 11.56 -9.61 2.35
CA GLU A 56 10.92 -10.74 1.64
C GLU A 56 11.07 -10.69 0.11
N GLY A 57 11.89 -9.78 -0.43
CA GLY A 57 12.13 -9.68 -1.87
C GLY A 57 10.92 -9.23 -2.70
N MET A 58 9.91 -8.62 -2.06
CA MET A 58 8.71 -8.15 -2.74
C MET A 58 9.03 -7.05 -3.76
N LYS A 59 8.39 -7.14 -4.94
CA LYS A 59 8.38 -6.08 -5.96
C LYS A 59 7.05 -5.35 -5.89
N TYR A 60 7.06 -4.03 -5.92
CA TYR A 60 5.83 -3.25 -5.99
C TYR A 60 5.96 -2.10 -6.98
N TYR A 61 4.81 -1.68 -7.52
CA TYR A 61 4.70 -0.59 -8.47
C TYR A 61 3.72 0.45 -7.94
N CYS A 62 4.17 1.70 -7.90
CA CYS A 62 3.34 2.86 -7.61
C CYS A 62 2.76 3.39 -8.94
N LEU A 63 1.44 3.36 -9.05
CA LEU A 63 0.67 3.90 -10.17
C LEU A 63 -0.05 5.16 -9.68
N PHE A 64 0.13 6.26 -10.40
CA PHE A 64 -0.55 7.52 -10.10
C PHE A 64 -1.80 7.62 -10.97
N ASN A 65 -2.98 7.63 -10.33
CA ASN A 65 -4.24 7.98 -10.97
C ASN A 65 -4.76 9.26 -10.32
N THR A 66 -5.43 10.14 -11.07
CA THR A 66 -6.23 11.22 -10.46
C THR A 66 -7.61 10.60 -10.19
N PRO A 67 -8.08 10.45 -8.93
CA PRO A 67 -7.70 11.10 -7.66
C PRO A 67 -6.95 10.20 -6.65
N SER A 68 -6.43 9.03 -7.03
CA SER A 68 -5.88 8.04 -6.10
C SER A 68 -4.49 7.50 -6.49
N VAL A 69 -3.62 7.29 -5.51
CA VAL A 69 -2.38 6.53 -5.69
C VAL A 69 -2.65 5.05 -5.48
N THR A 70 -2.22 4.22 -6.42
CA THR A 70 -2.38 2.76 -6.39
C THR A 70 -1.03 2.06 -6.26
N TRP A 71 -0.91 1.12 -5.33
CA TRP A 71 0.26 0.25 -5.20
C TRP A 71 -0.10 -1.16 -5.64
N ARG A 72 0.68 -1.76 -6.55
CA ARG A 72 0.54 -3.16 -6.95
C ARG A 72 1.72 -3.97 -6.47
N ILE A 73 1.48 -5.05 -5.74
CA ILE A 73 2.53 -5.84 -5.08
C ILE A 73 2.62 -7.25 -5.68
N TYR A 74 3.85 -7.67 -5.95
CA TYR A 74 4.31 -8.92 -6.56
C TYR A 74 5.40 -9.57 -5.64
N LYS A 75 5.49 -10.90 -5.53
CA LYS A 75 6.56 -11.75 -4.95
C LYS A 75 7.05 -12.45 -6.19
#